data_AF-A0A5R9QKQ4-F1
#
_entry.id   AF-A0A5R9QKQ4-F1
#
_cell.length_a   1.000
_cell.length_b   1.000
_cell.length_c   1.000
_cell.angle_alpha   90.00
_cell.angle_beta   90.00
_cell.angle_gamma   90.00
#
_symmetry.space_group_name_H-M   'P 1'
#
loop_
_entity.id
_entity.type
_entity.pdbx_description
1 polymer ?
#
loop_
_entity_poly.entity_id
_entity_poly.type
_entity_poly.pdbx_seq_one_letter_code
_entity_poly.pdbx_strand_id
1 'polypeptide(L)' 'MSNIEVYVPAVDGSAYWIHEKGESCQNAIHTLFTDDFAAPPTQMVVEITTDSGKVVRVSIPYSNTGKAVVRIDDELI' A
#
# COMPACT_ATOMS: atom_id res chain seq x y z
N MET A 1 1.09 16.79 6.31
CA MET A 1 0.90 16.07 5.04
C MET A 1 1.45 14.68 5.24
N SER A 2 0.67 13.64 4.91
CA SER A 2 1.09 12.26 5.12
C SER A 2 2.36 11.94 4.33
N ASN A 3 3.15 11.02 4.86
CA ASN A 3 4.35 10.47 4.24
C ASN A 3 4.15 9.03 3.77
N ILE A 4 2.89 8.61 3.66
CA ILE A 4 2.49 7.26 3.26
C ILE A 4 1.74 7.31 1.94
N GLU A 5 1.78 6.22 1.22
CA GLU A 5 1.01 5.96 0.01
C GLU A 5 0.51 4.52 0.09
N VAL A 6 -0.76 4.29 -0.24
CA VAL A 6 -1.38 2.97 -0.14
C VAL A 6 -2.09 2.65 -1.45
N TYR A 7 -1.73 1.52 -2.04
CA TYR A 7 -2.37 1.05 -3.26
C TYR A 7 -2.52 -0.46 -3.30
N VAL A 8 -3.44 -0.90 -4.15
CA VAL A 8 -3.75 -2.30 -4.39
C VAL A 8 -3.64 -2.61 -5.88
N PRO A 9 -2.58 -3.32 -6.34
CA PRO A 9 -2.53 -3.82 -7.70
C PRO A 9 -3.51 -4.99 -7.87
N ALA A 10 -4.19 -5.02 -9.01
CA ALA A 10 -5.25 -5.98 -9.30
C ALA A 10 -4.85 -7.00 -10.37
N VAL A 11 -5.65 -8.07 -10.49
CA VAL A 11 -5.39 -9.20 -11.40
C VAL A 11 -5.40 -8.84 -12.88
N ASP A 12 -6.03 -7.73 -13.25
CA ASP A 12 -6.11 -7.23 -14.63
C ASP A 12 -4.96 -6.27 -14.99
N GLY A 13 -4.01 -6.05 -14.07
CA GLY A 13 -2.89 -5.13 -14.23
C GLY A 13 -3.20 -3.68 -13.86
N SER A 14 -4.44 -3.37 -13.44
CA SER A 14 -4.77 -2.06 -12.86
C SER A 14 -4.19 -1.92 -11.44
N ALA A 15 -4.16 -0.68 -10.94
CA ALA A 15 -3.84 -0.38 -9.56
C ALA A 15 -4.82 0.67 -9.04
N TYR A 16 -5.34 0.45 -7.83
CA TYR A 16 -6.23 1.38 -7.17
C TYR A 16 -5.50 2.06 -6.02
N TRP A 17 -5.50 3.38 -6.02
CA TRP A 17 -4.85 4.22 -5.03
C TRP A 17 -5.84 4.52 -3.91
N ILE A 18 -5.62 3.89 -2.75
CA ILE A 18 -6.48 4.04 -1.57
C ILE A 18 -6.16 5.36 -0.86
N HIS A 19 -4.90 5.77 -0.92
CA HIS A 19 -4.39 6.98 -0.29
C HIS A 19 -3.11 7.44 -0.98
N GLU A 20 -3.01 8.73 -1.24
CA GLU A 20 -1.86 9.35 -1.89
C GLU A 20 -1.00 10.15 -0.90
N LYS A 21 0.30 10.21 -1.20
CA LYS A 21 1.25 11.00 -0.43
C LYS A 21 0.81 12.46 -0.35
N GLY A 22 0.70 12.95 0.89
CA GLY A 22 0.32 14.33 1.18
C GLY A 22 -1.10 14.48 1.69
N GLU A 23 -2.00 13.54 1.39
CA GLU A 23 -3.38 13.55 1.88
C GLU A 23 -3.46 13.35 3.41
N SER A 24 -4.64 13.59 4.00
CA SER A 24 -4.88 13.26 5.41
C SER A 24 -4.78 11.76 5.65
N CYS A 25 -4.05 11.32 6.69
CA CYS A 25 -4.02 9.90 7.08
C CYS A 25 -5.42 9.38 7.50
N GLN A 26 -6.35 10.27 7.85
CA GLN A 26 -7.74 9.89 8.10
C GLN A 26 -8.39 9.27 6.85
N ASN A 27 -8.06 9.76 5.66
CA ASN A 27 -8.59 9.23 4.41
C ASN A 27 -8.09 7.81 4.17
N ALA A 28 -6.80 7.53 4.41
CA ALA A 28 -6.24 6.18 4.32
C ALA A 28 -7.02 5.17 5.17
N ILE A 29 -7.37 5.55 6.40
CA ILE A 29 -8.17 4.71 7.30
C ILE A 29 -9.58 4.56 6.76
N HIS A 30 -10.21 5.64 6.31
CA HIS A 30 -11.60 5.62 5.87
C HIS A 30 -11.82 4.78 4.60
N THR A 31 -10.98 4.96 3.58
CA THR A 31 -11.10 4.28 2.28
C THR A 31 -10.95 2.75 2.40
N LEU A 32 -10.14 2.26 3.36
CA LEU A 32 -9.95 0.83 3.59
C LEU A 32 -11.24 0.07 3.97
N PHE A 33 -12.25 0.76 4.52
CA PHE A 33 -13.49 0.12 4.99
C PHE A 33 -14.64 0.22 4.00
N THR A 34 -14.51 1.01 2.92
CA THR A 34 -15.68 1.47 2.16
C THR A 34 -15.68 1.12 0.68
N ASP A 35 -14.56 0.66 0.12
CA ASP A 35 -14.41 0.62 -1.34
C ASP A 35 -14.68 -0.77 -1.96
N ASP A 36 -15.42 -0.76 -3.07
CA ASP A 36 -15.73 -1.95 -3.89
C ASP A 36 -14.84 -1.93 -5.14
N PHE A 37 -13.74 -2.68 -5.10
CA PHE A 37 -12.79 -2.73 -6.21
C PHE A 37 -13.33 -3.60 -7.34
N ALA A 38 -13.39 -3.05 -8.56
CA ALA A 38 -13.91 -3.79 -9.72
C ALA A 38 -13.10 -5.07 -10.01
N ALA A 39 -11.78 -4.94 -10.18
CA ALA A 39 -10.89 -6.09 -10.32
C ALA A 39 -10.33 -6.50 -8.95
N PRO A 40 -10.31 -7.80 -8.61
CA PRO A 40 -9.79 -8.26 -7.34
C PRO A 40 -8.33 -7.85 -7.10
N PRO A 41 -8.02 -7.23 -5.95
CA PRO A 41 -6.64 -7.00 -5.50
C PRO A 41 -5.82 -8.29 -5.38
N THR A 42 -4.53 -8.20 -5.69
CA THR A 42 -3.56 -9.30 -5.53
C THR A 42 -2.72 -9.15 -4.25
N GLN A 43 -2.56 -7.92 -3.78
CA GLN A 43 -1.87 -7.55 -2.57
C GLN A 43 -2.23 -6.10 -2.18
N MET A 44 -1.88 -5.72 -0.96
CA MET A 44 -1.81 -4.32 -0.53
C MET A 44 -0.35 -3.90 -0.45
N VAL A 45 -0.04 -2.72 -0.97
CA VAL A 45 1.28 -2.11 -0.86
C VAL A 45 1.16 -0.81 -0.08
N VAL A 46 1.99 -0.68 0.95
CA VAL A 46 2.16 0.55 1.73
C VAL A 46 3.58 1.03 1.54
N GLU A 47 3.73 2.23 0.99
CA GLU A 47 5.03 2.89 0.86
C GLU A 47 5.12 4.05 1.84
N ILE A 48 6.24 4.14 2.56
CA ILE A 48 6.48 5.15 3.58
C ILE A 48 7.78 5.86 3.25
N THR A 49 7.72 7.17 3.02
CA THR A 49 8.92 8.01 2.95
C THR A 49 9.33 8.43 4.36
N THR A 50 10.50 7.97 4.83
CA THR A 50 11.03 8.37 6.14
C THR A 50 11.66 9.76 6.12
N ASP A 51 11.88 10.35 7.29
CA ASP A 51 12.61 11.64 7.41
C ASP A 51 14.04 11.57 6.86
N SER A 52 14.62 10.36 6.82
CA SER A 52 15.93 10.12 6.20
C SER A 52 15.91 10.08 4.66
N GLY A 53 14.72 10.17 4.05
CA GLY A 53 14.52 10.02 2.61
C GLY A 53 14.39 8.57 2.14
N LYS A 54 14.69 7.58 2.98
CA LYS A 54 14.51 6.16 2.66
C LYS A 54 13.06 5.79 2.44
N VAL A 55 12.82 4.84 1.55
CA VAL A 55 11.49 4.28 1.26
C VAL A 55 11.35 2.93 1.92
N VAL A 56 10.38 2.81 2.84
CA VAL A 56 9.97 1.54 3.39
C VAL A 56 8.75 1.06 2.61
N ARG A 57 8.86 -0.10 1.95
CA ARG A 57 7.75 -0.76 1.25
C ARG A 57 7.29 -1.97 2.05
N VAL A 58 6.03 -1.99 2.44
CA VAL A 58 5.37 -3.16 3.04
C VAL A 58 4.41 -3.75 2.02
N SER A 59 4.64 -4.99 1.62
CA SER A 59 3.78 -5.73 0.69
C SER A 59 3.03 -6.83 1.44
N ILE A 60 1.71 -6.78 1.44
CA ILE A 60 0.83 -7.73 2.13
C ILE A 60 0.06 -8.52 1.06
N PRO A 61 0.39 -9.80 0.82
CA PRO A 61 -0.27 -10.58 -0.22
C PRO A 61 -1.73 -10.89 0.15
N TYR A 62 -2.61 -10.93 -0.86
CA TYR A 62 -3.98 -11.43 -0.68
C TYR A 62 -3.98 -12.97 -0.60
N SER A 63 -3.49 -13.49 0.54
CA SER A 63 -3.30 -14.93 0.77
C SER A 63 -3.40 -15.25 2.27
N ASN A 64 -3.95 -16.43 2.59
CA ASN A 64 -4.03 -16.95 3.96
C ASN A 64 -2.73 -17.64 4.43
N THR A 65 -1.76 -17.82 3.54
CA THR A 65 -0.47 -18.49 3.80
C THR A 65 0.73 -17.62 3.41
N GLY A 66 0.50 -16.56 2.64
CA GLY A 66 1.51 -15.56 2.32
C GLY A 66 1.95 -14.78 3.56
N LYS A 67 3.19 -14.30 3.55
CA LYS A 67 3.73 -13.43 4.59
C LYS A 67 3.88 -12.02 4.04
N ALA A 68 3.62 -11.03 4.89
CA ALA A 68 4.00 -9.67 4.57
C ALA A 68 5.52 -9.58 4.39
N VAL A 69 5.95 -8.77 3.44
CA VAL A 69 7.36 -8.55 3.12
C VAL A 69 7.66 -7.06 3.32
N VAL A 70 8.77 -6.76 4.00
CA VAL A 70 9.26 -5.40 4.21
C VAL A 70 10.53 -5.21 3.39
N ARG A 71 10.61 -4.11 2.67
CA ARG A 71 11.83 -3.67 1.99
C ARG A 71 12.18 -2.25 2.40
N ILE A 72 13.48 -1.96 2.50
CA ILE A 72 13.98 -0.59 2.64
C ILE A 72 14.88 -0.32 1.44
N ASP A 73 14.55 0.70 0.65
CA ASP A 73 15.28 1.04 -0.58
C ASP A 73 15.46 -0.19 -1.51
N ASP A 74 14.38 -0.97 -1.65
CA ASP A 74 14.29 -2.25 -2.37
C ASP A 74 15.09 -3.44 -1.79
N GLU A 75 15.86 -3.24 -0.72
CA GLU A 75 16.53 -4.31 0.01
C GLU A 75 15.56 -5.03 0.96
N LEU A 76 15.52 -6.35 0.88
CA LEU A 76 14.71 -7.21 1.76
C LEU A 76 15.31 -7.22 3.18
N ILE A 77 14.44 -7.04 4.18
CA ILE A 77 14.79 -7.20 5.61
C ILE A 77 14.29 -8.55 6.14
#